data_AF-A0A543I1F9-F1
#
_entry.id   AF-A0A543I1F9-F1
#
_cell.length_a   1.000
_cell.length_b   1.000
_cell.length_c   1.000
_cell.angle_alpha   90.00
_cell.angle_beta   90.00
_cell.angle_gamma   90.00
#
_symmetry.space_group_name_H-M   'P 1'
#
loop_
_entity.id
_entity.type
_entity.pdbx_description
1 polymer ?
#
loop_
_entity_poly.entity_id
_entity_poly.type
_entity_poly.pdbx_seq_one_letter_code
_entity_poly.pdbx_strand_id
1 'polypeptide(L)'
;MGVDALPWREAWHDALYAAGRGFYVTRGGPAEHFTTATHGVTGAVLAESLLRLWLREHEQAPAVVVDVGAGRGELATHLLTALTSLEEARPHHPDECPLPDTPDRGELGTRPHADDPPDECPLPDTPDRGELGTRLEGEAGRGLPATRVVAVDVVARPAGLDERIDWLRSPGGAALPAELTGLHDALVIAHEWLDVVPCTVAEVDPDGETRVVLVDPVTGAESLGAPLDPADRHWADRHWPTTTPGERLEVGRTRDEAWADLVSRVGTGLLVAVDYAHVARERPGAGTLTAYRRGVRTEPVPDGTMDLTAHVAIDTLDADDVGRQRDVLRDLGVRGRTPPHALAATDPLGYLRALERAAAEAELIRPGGFGDFWWAVKRAPGGDVA
;
A
#
# COMPACT_ATOMS: atom_id res chain seq x y z
N MET A 1 -32.00 -11.59 -22.47
CA MET A 1 -32.50 -10.40 -21.75
C MET A 1 -31.30 -9.47 -21.68
N GLY A 2 -31.37 -8.31 -22.31
CA GLY A 2 -30.26 -7.34 -22.26
C GLY A 2 -30.08 -6.90 -20.81
N VAL A 3 -28.83 -6.87 -20.34
CA VAL A 3 -28.52 -6.25 -19.06
C VAL A 3 -28.59 -4.74 -19.31
N ASP A 4 -29.30 -4.00 -18.47
CA ASP A 4 -29.35 -2.54 -18.61
C ASP A 4 -27.94 -1.96 -18.46
N ALA A 5 -27.63 -0.92 -19.25
CA ALA A 5 -26.34 -0.24 -19.14
C ALA A 5 -26.20 0.40 -17.75
N LEU A 6 -25.03 0.26 -17.14
CA LEU A 6 -24.73 0.71 -15.78
C LEU A 6 -23.70 1.85 -15.81
N PRO A 7 -23.71 2.76 -14.82
CA PRO A 7 -22.59 3.67 -14.63
C PRO A 7 -21.27 2.90 -14.54
N TRP A 8 -20.22 3.38 -15.22
CA TRP A 8 -18.91 2.71 -15.21
C TRP A 8 -18.41 2.40 -13.80
N ARG A 9 -18.58 3.31 -12.85
CA ARG A 9 -18.18 3.11 -11.44
C ARG A 9 -18.77 1.82 -10.85
N GLU A 10 -20.04 1.55 -11.10
CA GLU A 10 -20.75 0.38 -10.58
C GLU A 10 -20.35 -0.89 -11.31
N ALA A 11 -20.33 -0.85 -12.65
CA ALA A 11 -19.92 -1.99 -13.47
C ALA A 11 -18.47 -2.40 -13.20
N TRP A 12 -17.57 -1.42 -13.08
CA TRP A 12 -16.16 -1.61 -12.73
C TRP A 12 -16.00 -2.23 -11.34
N HIS A 13 -16.71 -1.70 -10.32
CA HIS A 13 -16.67 -2.29 -8.98
C HIS A 13 -17.13 -3.75 -8.99
N ASP A 14 -18.24 -4.04 -9.68
CA ASP A 14 -18.76 -5.39 -9.78
C ASP A 14 -17.78 -6.34 -10.47
N ALA A 15 -17.22 -5.90 -11.60
CA ALA A 15 -16.28 -6.67 -12.40
C ALA A 15 -15.02 -7.04 -11.62
N LEU A 16 -14.50 -6.16 -10.76
CA LEU A 16 -13.26 -6.44 -10.02
C LEU A 16 -13.48 -7.09 -8.66
N TYR A 17 -14.49 -6.65 -7.91
CA TYR A 17 -14.58 -6.91 -6.46
C TYR A 17 -15.79 -7.74 -6.04
N ALA A 18 -16.75 -8.02 -6.92
CA ALA A 18 -17.93 -8.76 -6.52
C ALA A 18 -17.61 -10.16 -5.99
N ALA A 19 -18.19 -10.50 -4.84
CA ALA A 19 -17.99 -11.80 -4.22
C ALA A 19 -18.33 -12.95 -5.18
N GLY A 20 -17.38 -13.88 -5.36
CA GLY A 20 -17.56 -15.08 -6.17
C GLY A 20 -17.53 -14.89 -7.70
N ARG A 21 -17.41 -13.66 -8.22
CA ARG A 21 -17.27 -13.41 -9.68
C ARG A 21 -16.23 -12.36 -10.07
N GLY A 22 -15.85 -11.47 -9.16
CA GLY A 22 -14.92 -10.38 -9.41
C GLY A 22 -13.54 -10.89 -9.82
N PHE A 23 -12.89 -10.14 -10.71
CA PHE A 23 -11.59 -10.48 -11.29
C PHE A 23 -10.54 -10.79 -10.20
N TYR A 24 -10.38 -9.90 -9.21
CA TYR A 24 -9.40 -10.12 -8.14
C TYR A 24 -9.83 -11.19 -7.14
N VAL A 25 -11.13 -11.32 -6.88
CA VAL A 25 -11.65 -12.26 -5.86
C VAL A 25 -11.60 -13.72 -6.33
N THR A 26 -11.82 -14.00 -7.62
CA THR A 26 -12.00 -15.38 -8.12
C THR A 26 -10.77 -15.99 -8.76
N ARG A 27 -9.86 -15.18 -9.29
CA ARG A 27 -8.70 -15.69 -10.05
C ARG A 27 -7.38 -15.65 -9.29
N GLY A 28 -7.40 -15.33 -7.99
CA GLY A 28 -6.19 -15.30 -7.15
C GLY A 28 -5.24 -14.16 -7.51
N GLY A 29 -5.78 -13.07 -8.05
CA GLY A 29 -5.01 -11.90 -8.47
C GLY A 29 -4.27 -12.05 -9.83
N PRO A 30 -3.67 -10.97 -10.34
CA PRO A 30 -3.10 -10.85 -11.69
C PRO A 30 -1.78 -11.64 -11.97
N ALA A 31 -1.62 -12.85 -11.44
CA ALA A 31 -0.36 -13.61 -11.50
C ALA A 31 0.18 -13.92 -12.92
N GLU A 32 -0.71 -14.09 -13.91
CA GLU A 32 -0.31 -14.31 -15.32
C GLU A 32 -0.35 -13.01 -16.16
N HIS A 33 -0.70 -11.88 -15.54
CA HIS A 33 -1.17 -10.70 -16.28
C HIS A 33 -0.22 -9.49 -16.16
N PHE A 34 0.62 -9.34 -15.12
CA PHE A 34 1.48 -8.15 -15.04
C PHE A 34 2.83 -8.40 -14.36
N THR A 35 3.88 -7.87 -14.98
CA THR A 35 5.15 -7.55 -14.29
C THR A 35 5.02 -6.16 -13.69
N THR A 36 4.76 -6.07 -12.39
CA THR A 36 4.78 -4.79 -11.64
C THR A 36 6.21 -4.46 -11.21
N ALA A 37 6.44 -3.22 -10.76
CA ALA A 37 7.73 -2.79 -10.21
C ALA A 37 8.15 -3.55 -8.94
N THR A 38 7.22 -4.28 -8.31
CA THR A 38 7.44 -5.00 -7.05
C THR A 38 8.06 -6.39 -7.21
N HIS A 39 8.30 -6.85 -8.44
CA HIS A 39 8.87 -8.18 -8.69
C HIS A 39 10.40 -8.19 -8.73
N GLY A 40 10.99 -9.25 -8.16
CA GLY A 40 12.41 -9.55 -8.28
C GLY A 40 13.31 -8.45 -7.72
N VAL A 41 14.42 -8.16 -8.40
CA VAL A 41 15.40 -7.17 -7.93
C VAL A 41 14.84 -5.74 -7.97
N THR A 42 13.91 -5.47 -8.90
CA THR A 42 13.17 -4.20 -8.97
C THR A 42 12.39 -3.94 -7.67
N GLY A 43 11.68 -4.95 -7.18
CA GLY A 43 10.94 -4.87 -5.92
C GLY A 43 11.84 -4.65 -4.70
N ALA A 44 13.00 -5.33 -4.66
CA ALA A 44 13.99 -5.13 -3.60
C ALA A 44 14.51 -3.67 -3.58
N VAL A 45 14.86 -3.11 -4.73
CA VAL A 45 15.33 -1.72 -4.84
C VAL A 45 14.22 -0.73 -4.45
N LEU A 46 12.97 -0.98 -4.84
CA LEU A 46 11.84 -0.16 -4.46
C LEU A 46 11.62 -0.17 -2.94
N ALA A 47 11.60 -1.35 -2.31
CA ALA A 47 11.46 -1.50 -0.86
C ALA A 47 12.58 -0.77 -0.09
N GLU A 48 13.83 -0.92 -0.50
CA GLU A 48 14.95 -0.17 0.07
C GLU A 48 14.78 1.34 -0.10
N SER A 49 14.25 1.80 -1.25
CA SER A 49 14.04 3.22 -1.52
C SER A 49 12.94 3.80 -0.64
N LEU A 50 11.86 3.06 -0.38
CA LEU A 50 10.80 3.45 0.55
C LEU A 50 11.33 3.56 1.99
N LEU A 51 12.16 2.62 2.43
CA LEU A 51 12.82 2.71 3.74
C LEU A 51 13.82 3.87 3.82
N ARG A 52 14.56 4.17 2.74
CA ARG A 52 15.41 5.36 2.68
C ARG A 52 14.62 6.65 2.75
N LEU A 53 13.43 6.68 2.15
CA LEU A 53 12.54 7.83 2.24
C LEU A 53 12.12 8.06 3.70
N TRP A 54 11.69 7.00 4.40
CA TRP A 54 11.38 7.04 5.83
C TRP A 54 12.56 7.57 6.66
N LEU A 55 13.76 7.01 6.46
CA LEU A 55 14.97 7.34 7.22
C LEU A 55 15.54 8.75 6.95
N ARG A 56 14.99 9.50 6.00
CA ARG A 56 15.33 10.94 5.85
C ARG A 56 14.77 11.79 6.98
N GLU A 57 13.67 11.34 7.56
CA GLU A 57 12.87 12.12 8.50
C GLU A 57 12.78 11.45 9.88
N HIS A 58 13.19 10.18 9.97
CA HIS A 58 13.11 9.37 11.18
C HIS A 58 14.46 8.71 11.48
N GLU A 59 14.90 8.77 12.73
CA GLU A 59 16.17 8.14 13.17
C GLU A 59 16.06 6.62 13.33
N GLN A 60 14.85 6.12 13.59
CA GLN A 60 14.58 4.71 13.83
C GLN A 60 13.78 4.09 12.68
N ALA A 61 13.83 2.77 12.57
CA ALA A 61 12.94 2.03 11.69
C ALA A 61 11.47 2.26 12.10
N PRO A 62 10.51 2.17 11.16
CA PRO A 62 9.09 2.33 11.49
C PRO A 62 8.66 1.23 12.47
N ALA A 63 7.70 1.53 13.35
CA ALA A 63 7.11 0.51 14.21
C ALA A 63 6.28 -0.50 13.39
N VAL A 64 5.64 -0.01 12.32
CA VAL A 64 4.87 -0.83 11.38
C VAL A 64 5.04 -0.35 9.95
N VAL A 65 5.16 -1.31 9.01
CA VAL A 65 5.06 -1.07 7.58
C VAL A 65 3.78 -1.71 7.06
N VAL A 66 2.99 -0.95 6.31
CA VAL A 66 1.74 -1.43 5.70
C VAL A 66 1.84 -1.35 4.19
N ASP A 67 1.54 -2.45 3.50
CA ASP A 67 1.44 -2.57 2.04
C ASP A 67 -0.04 -2.74 1.67
N VAL A 68 -0.66 -1.70 1.10
CA VAL A 68 -2.07 -1.66 0.68
C VAL A 68 -2.16 -1.98 -0.80
N GLY A 69 -3.01 -2.95 -1.15
CA GLY A 69 -3.03 -3.54 -2.49
C GLY A 69 -1.86 -4.49 -2.69
N ALA A 70 -1.52 -5.26 -1.65
CA ALA A 70 -0.28 -6.04 -1.59
C ALA A 70 -0.16 -7.15 -2.65
N GLY A 71 -1.22 -7.46 -3.40
CA GLY A 71 -1.22 -8.50 -4.42
C GLY A 71 -0.97 -9.87 -3.80
N ARG A 72 0.23 -10.45 -4.02
CA ARG A 72 0.64 -11.70 -3.34
C ARG A 72 1.72 -11.46 -2.30
N GLY A 73 1.92 -10.22 -1.87
CA GLY A 73 2.88 -9.84 -0.84
C GLY A 73 4.31 -9.73 -1.34
N GLU A 74 4.53 -9.49 -2.65
CA GLU A 74 5.87 -9.30 -3.22
C GLU A 74 6.60 -8.14 -2.54
N LEU A 75 5.97 -6.97 -2.46
CA LEU A 75 6.56 -5.79 -1.86
C LEU A 75 6.72 -5.98 -0.34
N ALA A 76 5.69 -6.47 0.35
CA ALA A 76 5.78 -6.86 1.77
C ALA A 76 6.97 -7.80 2.07
N THR A 77 7.24 -8.77 1.20
CA THR A 77 8.39 -9.70 1.33
C THR A 77 9.73 -8.97 1.19
N HIS A 78 9.83 -8.06 0.22
CA HIS A 78 11.02 -7.23 0.04
C HIS A 78 11.24 -6.25 1.20
N LEU A 79 10.18 -5.67 1.74
CA LEU A 79 10.23 -4.80 2.92
C LEU A 79 10.71 -5.55 4.15
N LEU A 80 10.16 -6.73 4.44
CA LEU A 80 10.60 -7.59 5.54
C LEU A 80 12.09 -7.93 5.42
N THR A 81 12.55 -8.26 4.21
CA THR A 81 13.96 -8.58 3.94
C THR A 81 14.84 -7.36 4.20
N ALA A 82 14.46 -6.19 3.68
CA ALA A 82 15.22 -4.95 3.85
C ALA A 82 15.26 -4.49 5.31
N LEU A 83 14.17 -4.64 6.06
CA LEU A 83 14.12 -4.38 7.51
C LEU A 83 15.05 -5.30 8.29
N THR A 84 15.01 -6.62 8.00
CA THR A 84 15.92 -7.60 8.64
C THR A 84 17.39 -7.20 8.41
N SER A 85 17.74 -6.82 7.18
CA SER A 85 19.10 -6.36 6.86
C SER A 85 19.49 -5.06 7.57
N LEU A 86 18.54 -4.13 7.76
CA LEU A 86 18.78 -2.90 8.52
C LEU A 86 19.04 -3.18 10.00
N GLU A 87 18.31 -4.11 10.60
CA GLU A 87 18.49 -4.55 11.99
C GLU A 87 19.87 -5.21 12.17
N GLU A 88 20.24 -6.14 11.29
CA GLU A 88 21.55 -6.82 11.31
C GLU A 88 22.73 -5.87 11.13
N ALA A 89 22.54 -4.78 10.37
CA ALA A 89 23.57 -3.78 10.13
C ALA A 89 23.76 -2.81 11.31
N ARG A 90 22.87 -2.79 12.32
CA ARG A 90 23.07 -1.93 13.50
C ARG A 90 24.26 -2.45 14.30
N PRO A 91 25.25 -1.58 14.62
CA PRO A 91 26.36 -1.98 15.48
C PRO A 91 25.78 -2.43 16.83
N HIS A 92 26.07 -3.67 17.22
CA HIS A 92 25.72 -4.17 18.55
C HIS A 92 26.45 -3.29 19.58
N HIS A 93 25.71 -2.56 20.41
CA HIS A 93 26.31 -1.80 21.49
C HIS A 93 26.89 -2.80 22.50
N PRO A 94 28.17 -2.74 22.87
CA PRO A 94 28.81 -3.73 23.75
C PRO A 94 28.37 -3.65 25.23
N ASP A 95 27.23 -3.03 25.55
CA ASP A 95 26.80 -2.82 26.95
C ASP A 95 25.93 -3.95 27.52
N GLU A 96 25.72 -5.04 26.79
CA GLU A 96 25.30 -6.30 27.41
C GLU A 96 26.54 -7.03 27.96
N CYS A 97 27.14 -6.43 28.98
CA CYS A 97 28.11 -7.10 29.82
C CYS A 97 27.38 -8.20 30.61
N PRO A 98 27.74 -9.49 30.51
CA PRO A 98 27.15 -10.51 31.35
C PRO A 98 27.44 -10.14 32.80
N LEU A 99 26.38 -9.98 33.61
CA LEU A 99 26.54 -9.81 35.05
C LEU A 99 27.41 -10.97 35.57
N PRO A 100 28.46 -10.71 36.37
CA PRO A 100 29.26 -11.79 36.91
C PRO A 100 28.42 -12.64 37.86
N ASP A 101 28.50 -13.96 37.68
CA ASP A 101 27.91 -14.96 38.58
C ASP A 101 28.21 -14.61 40.03
N THR A 102 27.16 -14.41 40.83
CA THR A 102 27.32 -14.25 42.27
C THR A 102 27.58 -15.63 42.88
N PRO A 103 28.62 -15.79 43.72
CA PRO A 103 28.94 -17.09 44.26
C PRO A 103 27.97 -17.48 45.38
N ASP A 104 27.62 -18.76 45.32
CA ASP A 104 26.97 -19.61 46.31
C ASP A 104 27.26 -19.23 47.77
N ARG A 105 26.20 -19.05 48.57
CA ARG A 105 26.25 -19.10 50.03
C ARG A 105 25.22 -20.11 50.52
N GLY A 106 25.72 -21.31 50.81
CA GLY A 106 25.00 -22.36 51.49
C GLY A 106 24.61 -22.02 52.93
N GLU A 107 23.44 -22.56 53.26
CA GLU A 107 22.96 -23.19 54.50
C GLU A 107 23.07 -22.48 55.87
N LEU A 108 21.91 -22.43 56.54
CA LEU A 108 21.58 -22.76 57.96
C LEU A 108 20.26 -22.01 58.29
N GLY A 109 19.17 -22.53 58.87
CA GLY A 109 18.77 -23.83 59.40
C GLY A 109 17.40 -23.67 60.09
N THR A 110 16.65 -24.77 60.20
CA THR A 110 15.58 -25.06 61.19
C THR A 110 14.19 -24.36 61.17
N ARG A 111 13.15 -25.20 61.21
CA ARG A 111 11.67 -24.99 61.34
C ARG A 111 11.24 -24.86 62.84
N PRO A 112 9.94 -24.96 63.26
CA PRO A 112 8.61 -24.47 62.76
C PRO A 112 7.73 -23.80 63.86
N HIS A 113 6.53 -23.29 63.52
CA HIS A 113 5.20 -23.42 64.20
C HIS A 113 4.25 -22.28 63.71
N ALA A 114 3.12 -22.57 63.06
CA ALA A 114 1.78 -22.96 63.55
C ALA A 114 0.92 -21.76 64.01
N ASP A 115 -0.15 -21.45 63.25
CA ASP A 115 -1.55 -21.28 63.69
C ASP A 115 -2.41 -20.55 62.62
N ASP A 116 -3.56 -21.17 62.29
CA ASP A 116 -4.70 -20.70 61.46
C ASP A 116 -5.76 -20.01 62.37
N PRO A 117 -6.95 -19.47 61.95
CA PRO A 117 -7.52 -19.03 60.64
C PRO A 117 -8.38 -17.72 60.79
N PRO A 118 -9.58 -17.51 60.17
CA PRO A 118 -9.99 -17.32 58.76
C PRO A 118 -10.70 -15.95 58.51
N ASP A 119 -11.45 -15.85 57.40
CA ASP A 119 -12.50 -14.88 56.97
C ASP A 119 -12.06 -13.95 55.83
N GLU A 120 -12.75 -13.77 54.70
CA GLU A 120 -14.10 -14.11 54.23
C GLU A 120 -14.08 -13.92 52.69
N CYS A 121 -14.87 -14.70 51.94
CA CYS A 121 -15.23 -14.36 50.56
C CYS A 121 -16.52 -13.52 50.53
N PRO A 122 -16.67 -12.63 49.53
CA PRO A 122 -17.81 -12.81 48.66
C PRO A 122 -17.48 -12.73 47.16
N LEU A 123 -18.31 -13.46 46.41
CA LEU A 123 -18.32 -13.66 44.95
C LEU A 123 -18.55 -12.36 44.15
N PRO A 124 -18.06 -12.26 42.89
CA PRO A 124 -18.56 -11.28 41.93
C PRO A 124 -19.61 -11.88 40.98
N ASP A 125 -20.53 -11.03 40.53
CA ASP A 125 -21.47 -11.32 39.44
C ASP A 125 -21.31 -10.27 38.32
N THR A 126 -21.43 -10.77 37.08
CA THR A 126 -21.64 -10.12 35.76
C THR A 126 -20.43 -9.92 34.81
N PRO A 127 -20.66 -10.06 33.48
CA PRO A 127 -19.68 -10.59 32.56
C PRO A 127 -18.91 -9.54 31.74
N ASP A 128 -17.67 -9.93 31.48
CA ASP A 128 -16.63 -9.29 30.68
C ASP A 128 -16.99 -9.21 29.17
N ARG A 129 -16.87 -8.00 28.60
CA ARG A 129 -16.69 -7.77 27.16
C ARG A 129 -15.19 -7.68 26.94
N GLY A 130 -14.60 -8.74 26.40
CA GLY A 130 -13.16 -8.86 26.22
C GLY A 130 -12.56 -7.73 25.38
N GLU A 131 -11.87 -6.82 26.05
CA GLU A 131 -10.79 -6.00 25.52
C GLU A 131 -9.49 -6.81 25.62
N LEU A 132 -8.73 -6.91 24.52
CA LEU A 132 -7.40 -7.50 24.50
C LEU A 132 -6.41 -6.50 25.15
N GLY A 133 -6.34 -6.53 26.47
CA GLY A 133 -5.42 -5.76 27.30
C GLY A 133 -4.40 -6.63 28.03
N THR A 134 -3.13 -6.35 27.76
CA THR A 134 -1.96 -6.44 28.67
C THR A 134 -1.57 -7.78 29.29
N ARG A 135 -0.50 -8.37 28.71
CA ARG A 135 0.55 -9.07 29.48
C ARG A 135 1.92 -8.57 29.05
N LEU A 136 2.44 -7.58 29.77
CA LEU A 136 3.85 -7.24 29.76
C LEU A 136 4.24 -6.76 31.17
N GLU A 137 4.54 -7.70 32.05
CA GLU A 137 5.48 -7.47 33.15
C GLU A 137 6.50 -8.61 33.11
N GLY A 138 7.76 -8.26 32.89
CA GLY A 138 8.86 -9.21 32.87
C GLY A 138 9.96 -8.83 31.90
N GLU A 139 11.07 -8.43 32.48
CA GLU A 139 12.45 -8.50 31.97
C GLU A 139 12.95 -7.27 31.19
N ALA A 140 13.80 -6.54 31.93
CA ALA A 140 14.66 -5.46 31.49
C ALA A 140 15.82 -6.03 30.66
N GLY A 141 15.96 -5.48 29.46
CA GLY A 141 16.81 -5.97 28.38
C GLY A 141 16.03 -5.95 27.08
N ARG A 142 15.48 -4.79 26.68
CA ARG A 142 14.64 -4.70 25.48
C ARG A 142 15.30 -3.79 24.45
N GLY A 143 15.92 -4.41 23.46
CA GLY A 143 16.03 -3.81 22.14
C GLY A 143 14.63 -3.36 21.67
N LEU A 144 14.60 -2.32 20.83
CA LEU A 144 13.35 -1.88 20.21
C LEU A 144 12.63 -3.09 19.58
N PRO A 145 11.30 -3.21 19.71
CA PRO A 145 10.57 -4.31 19.08
C PRO A 145 10.80 -4.26 17.56
N ALA A 146 10.97 -5.43 16.95
CA ALA A 146 11.15 -5.57 15.51
C ALA A 146 9.97 -4.94 14.75
N THR A 147 10.26 -4.31 13.61
CA THR A 147 9.23 -3.68 12.77
C THR A 147 8.20 -4.71 12.31
N ARG A 148 6.92 -4.42 12.54
CA ARG A 148 5.82 -5.26 12.06
C ARG A 148 5.54 -5.00 10.57
N VAL A 149 5.34 -6.04 9.76
CA VAL A 149 4.97 -5.89 8.34
C VAL A 149 3.55 -6.41 8.13
N VAL A 150 2.68 -5.57 7.59
CA VAL A 150 1.25 -5.87 7.35
C VAL A 150 0.96 -5.71 5.86
N ALA A 151 0.47 -6.77 5.22
CA ALA A 151 -0.04 -6.73 3.86
C ALA A 151 -1.58 -6.70 3.87
N VAL A 152 -2.17 -5.86 3.02
CA VAL A 152 -3.62 -5.65 2.92
C VAL A 152 -4.06 -5.87 1.48
N ASP A 153 -4.91 -6.86 1.24
CA ASP A 153 -5.44 -7.13 -0.11
C ASP A 153 -6.79 -7.86 -0.06
N VAL A 154 -7.55 -7.81 -1.16
CA VAL A 154 -8.83 -8.52 -1.30
C VAL A 154 -8.66 -10.03 -1.41
N VAL A 155 -7.49 -10.46 -1.91
CA VAL A 155 -7.18 -11.88 -2.08
C VAL A 155 -6.90 -12.55 -0.73
N ALA A 156 -7.07 -13.88 -0.71
CA ALA A 156 -6.69 -14.67 0.45
C ALA A 156 -5.17 -14.65 0.64
N ARG A 157 -4.72 -14.84 1.89
CA ARG A 157 -3.30 -14.96 2.22
C ARG A 157 -2.61 -15.95 1.27
N PRO A 158 -1.58 -15.53 0.52
CA PRO A 158 -0.84 -16.41 -0.37
C PRO A 158 -0.21 -17.60 0.36
N ALA A 159 -0.26 -18.78 -0.26
CA ALA A 159 0.42 -19.96 0.27
C ALA A 159 1.94 -19.74 0.25
N GLY A 160 2.60 -20.03 1.38
CA GLY A 160 4.06 -19.88 1.51
C GLY A 160 4.55 -18.46 1.80
N LEU A 161 3.66 -17.49 2.01
CA LEU A 161 4.04 -16.16 2.51
C LEU A 161 4.61 -16.28 3.94
N ASP A 162 5.78 -15.66 4.16
CA ASP A 162 6.49 -15.67 5.45
C ASP A 162 5.55 -15.33 6.62
N GLU A 163 5.58 -16.16 7.67
CA GLU A 163 4.67 -16.04 8.82
C GLU A 163 4.84 -14.72 9.59
N ARG A 164 5.97 -14.03 9.42
CA ARG A 164 6.22 -12.70 10.00
C ARG A 164 5.46 -11.57 9.29
N ILE A 165 4.90 -11.83 8.11
CA ILE A 165 4.06 -10.88 7.39
C ILE A 165 2.62 -11.11 7.82
N ASP A 166 2.00 -10.14 8.46
CA ASP A 166 0.58 -10.17 8.77
C ASP A 166 -0.25 -9.94 7.51
N TRP A 167 -1.43 -10.57 7.43
CA TRP A 167 -2.33 -10.44 6.28
C TRP A 167 -3.72 -9.99 6.71
N LEU A 168 -4.16 -8.82 6.24
CA LEU A 168 -5.51 -8.32 6.42
C LEU A 168 -6.28 -8.39 5.10
N ARG A 169 -7.50 -8.91 5.17
CA ARG A 169 -8.34 -9.02 3.98
C ARG A 169 -9.15 -7.73 3.76
N SER A 170 -8.95 -7.08 2.62
CA SER A 170 -9.69 -5.90 2.23
C SER A 170 -11.08 -6.25 1.67
N PRO A 171 -12.11 -5.41 1.91
CA PRO A 171 -13.40 -5.51 1.21
C PRO A 171 -13.32 -5.24 -0.30
N GLY A 172 -12.30 -4.51 -0.76
CA GLY A 172 -12.09 -4.15 -2.17
C GLY A 172 -12.58 -2.76 -2.56
N GLY A 173 -12.08 -2.28 -3.70
CA GLY A 173 -12.26 -0.90 -4.14
C GLY A 173 -11.66 0.10 -3.15
N ALA A 174 -12.41 1.14 -2.82
CA ALA A 174 -12.00 2.23 -1.93
C ALA A 174 -11.96 1.83 -0.44
N ALA A 175 -12.61 0.74 -0.05
CA ALA A 175 -12.79 0.38 1.34
C ALA A 175 -11.56 -0.32 1.93
N LEU A 176 -11.24 0.03 3.18
CA LEU A 176 -10.14 -0.56 3.95
C LEU A 176 -10.68 -1.36 5.15
N PRO A 177 -10.01 -2.45 5.56
CA PRO A 177 -10.46 -3.29 6.68
C PRO A 177 -10.53 -2.51 7.99
N ALA A 178 -11.53 -2.78 8.84
CA ALA A 178 -11.76 -2.01 10.07
C ALA A 178 -10.61 -2.12 11.08
N GLU A 179 -9.87 -3.22 11.01
CA GLU A 179 -8.71 -3.53 11.84
C GLU A 179 -7.48 -2.66 11.49
N LEU A 180 -7.44 -2.05 10.31
CA LEU A 180 -6.35 -1.17 9.89
C LEU A 180 -6.61 0.25 10.43
N THR A 181 -6.29 0.48 11.70
CA THR A 181 -6.47 1.77 12.37
C THR A 181 -5.44 1.95 13.49
N GLY A 182 -5.34 3.17 14.04
CA GLY A 182 -4.44 3.48 15.17
C GLY A 182 -2.96 3.24 14.84
N LEU A 183 -2.56 3.48 13.59
CA LEU A 183 -1.19 3.26 13.14
C LEU A 183 -0.30 4.41 13.61
N HIS A 184 0.77 4.10 14.32
CA HIS A 184 1.76 5.06 14.82
C HIS A 184 3.15 4.63 14.39
N ASP A 185 3.98 5.62 14.12
CA ASP A 185 5.33 5.49 13.55
C ASP A 185 5.32 4.55 12.34
N ALA A 186 4.32 4.76 11.49
CA ALA A 186 3.94 3.85 10.42
C ALA A 186 4.45 4.33 9.06
N LEU A 187 5.06 3.41 8.30
CA LEU A 187 5.28 3.60 6.86
C LEU A 187 4.16 2.88 6.10
N VAL A 188 3.23 3.64 5.54
CA VAL A 188 2.10 3.09 4.77
C VAL A 188 2.33 3.31 3.29
N ILE A 189 2.20 2.25 2.50
CA ILE A 189 2.47 2.23 1.07
C ILE A 189 1.22 1.76 0.36
N ALA A 190 0.79 2.51 -0.65
CA ALA A 190 -0.29 2.17 -1.56
C ALA A 190 0.26 2.20 -2.99
N HIS A 191 0.79 1.07 -3.45
CA HIS A 191 1.44 0.97 -4.75
C HIS A 191 0.49 0.30 -5.75
N GLU A 192 0.06 1.03 -6.78
CA GLU A 192 -0.95 0.59 -7.76
C GLU A 192 -2.28 0.20 -7.09
N TRP A 193 -2.69 0.98 -6.08
CA TRP A 193 -3.98 0.77 -5.39
C TRP A 193 -5.05 1.72 -5.91
N LEU A 194 -4.75 3.00 -6.07
CA LEU A 194 -5.76 4.01 -6.37
C LEU A 194 -6.24 3.93 -7.82
N ASP A 195 -5.40 3.49 -8.75
CA ASP A 195 -5.76 3.34 -10.16
C ASP A 195 -6.82 2.26 -10.42
N VAL A 196 -6.92 1.27 -9.53
CA VAL A 196 -7.93 0.19 -9.55
C VAL A 196 -9.12 0.46 -8.62
N VAL A 197 -9.14 1.59 -7.91
CA VAL A 197 -10.34 2.08 -7.21
C VAL A 197 -11.30 2.67 -8.25
N PRO A 198 -12.54 2.12 -8.37
CA PRO A 198 -13.51 2.59 -9.35
C PRO A 198 -13.88 4.05 -9.16
N CYS A 199 -13.91 4.80 -10.26
CA CYS A 199 -14.31 6.20 -10.30
C CYS A 199 -15.46 6.41 -11.29
N THR A 200 -16.13 7.57 -11.20
CA THR A 200 -17.13 7.94 -12.21
C THR A 200 -16.41 8.34 -13.49
N VAL A 201 -16.80 7.71 -14.58
CA VAL A 201 -16.38 8.13 -15.93
C VAL A 201 -17.47 9.02 -16.48
N ALA A 202 -17.09 10.19 -16.95
CA ALA A 202 -17.98 11.19 -17.52
C ALA A 202 -17.50 11.63 -18.89
N GLU A 203 -18.42 12.14 -19.70
CA GLU A 203 -18.13 12.72 -21.01
C GLU A 203 -18.96 13.99 -21.18
N VAL A 204 -18.38 15.01 -21.81
CA VAL A 204 -19.08 16.24 -22.15
C VAL A 204 -19.96 16.01 -23.37
N ASP A 205 -21.26 16.24 -23.22
CA ASP A 205 -22.23 16.08 -24.31
C ASP A 205 -22.15 17.23 -25.35
N PRO A 206 -22.92 17.16 -26.46
CA PRO A 206 -22.94 18.23 -27.47
C PRO A 206 -23.40 19.60 -26.97
N ASP A 207 -24.12 19.67 -25.85
CA ASP A 207 -24.60 20.91 -25.23
C ASP A 207 -23.57 21.48 -24.21
N GLY A 208 -22.46 20.79 -24.00
CA GLY A 208 -21.40 21.18 -23.07
C GLY A 208 -21.64 20.72 -21.62
N GLU A 209 -22.60 19.82 -21.38
CA GLU A 209 -22.91 19.28 -20.07
C GLU A 209 -22.15 17.97 -19.81
N THR A 210 -21.52 17.84 -18.64
CA THR A 210 -20.87 16.61 -18.20
C THR A 210 -21.90 15.56 -17.80
N ARG A 211 -21.92 14.43 -18.52
CA ARG A 211 -22.81 13.29 -18.28
C ARG A 211 -22.03 12.06 -17.86
N VAL A 212 -22.62 11.27 -16.96
CA VAL A 212 -22.09 9.96 -16.59
C VAL A 212 -22.07 9.07 -17.83
N VAL A 213 -20.96 8.38 -18.07
CA VAL A 213 -20.86 7.34 -19.09
C VAL A 213 -21.40 6.03 -18.52
N LEU A 214 -22.40 5.48 -19.20
CA LEU A 214 -22.96 4.16 -18.95
C LEU A 214 -22.30 3.14 -19.85
N VAL A 215 -22.20 1.89 -19.39
CA VAL A 215 -21.60 0.77 -20.11
C VAL A 215 -22.50 -0.46 -20.02
N ASP A 216 -22.68 -1.15 -21.15
CA ASP A 216 -23.22 -2.50 -21.17
C ASP A 216 -22.16 -3.48 -20.63
N PRO A 217 -22.43 -4.19 -19.52
CA PRO A 217 -21.40 -5.02 -18.86
C PRO A 217 -21.03 -6.28 -19.64
N VAL A 218 -21.75 -6.62 -20.70
CA VAL A 218 -21.48 -7.77 -21.56
C VAL A 218 -20.69 -7.36 -22.80
N THR A 219 -21.05 -6.23 -23.41
CA THR A 219 -20.48 -5.82 -24.71
C THR A 219 -19.45 -4.71 -24.61
N GLY A 220 -19.41 -3.96 -23.50
CA GLY A 220 -18.61 -2.75 -23.35
C GLY A 220 -19.16 -1.54 -24.13
N ALA A 221 -20.35 -1.67 -24.75
CA ALA A 221 -20.95 -0.57 -25.48
C ALA A 221 -21.31 0.57 -24.53
N GLU A 222 -20.83 1.78 -24.84
CA GLU A 222 -21.05 2.96 -24.03
C GLU A 222 -22.22 3.81 -24.51
N SER A 223 -22.84 4.54 -23.57
CA SER A 223 -23.83 5.57 -23.87
C SER A 223 -23.81 6.67 -22.79
N LEU A 224 -24.34 7.85 -23.12
CA LEU A 224 -24.44 8.96 -22.16
C LEU A 224 -25.67 8.79 -21.28
N GLY A 225 -25.46 8.89 -19.97
CA GLY A 225 -26.48 8.82 -18.94
C GLY A 225 -26.98 10.19 -18.47
N ALA A 226 -27.32 10.25 -17.18
CA ALA A 226 -27.72 11.48 -16.52
C ALA A 226 -26.53 12.45 -16.34
N PRO A 227 -26.79 13.75 -16.13
CA PRO A 227 -25.77 14.67 -15.63
C PRO A 227 -25.12 14.15 -14.35
N LEU A 228 -23.86 14.57 -14.11
CA LEU A 228 -23.16 14.25 -12.87
C LEU A 228 -23.98 14.62 -11.63
N ASP A 229 -23.91 13.79 -10.59
CA ASP A 229 -24.44 14.15 -9.29
C ASP A 229 -23.73 15.40 -8.74
N PRO A 230 -24.32 16.13 -7.77
CA PRO A 230 -23.73 17.38 -7.29
C PRO A 230 -22.31 17.26 -6.71
N ALA A 231 -21.96 16.12 -6.10
CA ALA A 231 -20.64 15.94 -5.50
C ALA A 231 -19.58 15.66 -6.57
N ASP A 232 -19.88 14.77 -7.52
CA ASP A 232 -19.01 14.48 -8.66
C ASP A 232 -18.86 15.72 -9.57
N ARG A 233 -19.94 16.49 -9.77
CA ARG A 233 -19.90 17.78 -10.50
C ARG A 233 -19.01 18.80 -9.78
N HIS A 234 -19.15 18.96 -8.46
CA HIS A 234 -18.31 19.88 -7.71
C HIS A 234 -16.83 19.53 -7.81
N TRP A 235 -16.51 18.24 -7.71
CA TRP A 235 -15.16 17.75 -7.91
C TRP A 235 -14.66 18.06 -9.32
N ALA A 236 -15.44 17.74 -10.36
CA ALA A 236 -15.07 17.97 -11.76
C ALA A 236 -14.90 19.47 -12.07
N ASP A 237 -15.78 20.35 -11.59
CA ASP A 237 -15.67 21.79 -11.81
C ASP A 237 -14.39 22.38 -11.18
N ARG A 238 -13.95 21.83 -10.04
CA ARG A 238 -12.75 22.27 -9.33
C ARG A 238 -11.47 21.66 -9.91
N HIS A 239 -11.52 20.37 -10.25
CA HIS A 239 -10.35 19.57 -10.53
C HIS A 239 -10.29 19.05 -11.96
N TRP A 240 -11.28 19.18 -12.82
CA TRP A 240 -11.14 18.79 -14.23
C TRP A 240 -12.11 19.59 -15.09
N PRO A 241 -12.06 20.94 -15.05
CA PRO A 241 -13.05 21.76 -15.74
C PRO A 241 -12.89 21.61 -17.26
N THR A 242 -13.96 21.17 -17.91
CA THR A 242 -14.06 21.16 -19.38
C THR A 242 -15.50 21.37 -19.82
N THR A 243 -15.65 21.95 -21.01
CA THR A 243 -16.91 22.11 -21.73
C THR A 243 -16.77 21.69 -23.19
N THR A 244 -15.67 21.01 -23.56
CA THR A 244 -15.41 20.59 -24.94
C THR A 244 -16.17 19.30 -25.21
N PRO A 245 -17.14 19.26 -26.13
CA PRO A 245 -17.89 18.04 -26.43
C PRO A 245 -16.99 16.86 -26.80
N GLY A 246 -17.29 15.69 -26.23
CA GLY A 246 -16.53 14.46 -26.40
C GLY A 246 -15.28 14.33 -25.51
N GLU A 247 -14.90 15.36 -24.74
CA GLU A 247 -13.87 15.18 -23.72
C GLU A 247 -14.38 14.31 -22.57
N ARG A 248 -13.53 13.39 -22.14
CA ARG A 248 -13.78 12.45 -21.06
C ARG A 248 -13.08 12.85 -19.79
N LEU A 249 -13.69 12.52 -18.67
CA LEU A 249 -13.22 12.81 -17.33
C LEU A 249 -13.33 11.55 -16.47
N GLU A 250 -12.27 11.26 -15.73
CA GLU A 250 -12.30 10.31 -14.62
C GLU A 250 -12.40 11.08 -13.30
N VAL A 251 -13.61 11.15 -12.73
CA VAL A 251 -13.89 11.92 -11.51
C VAL A 251 -13.28 11.23 -10.30
N GLY A 252 -12.14 11.75 -9.83
CA GLY A 252 -11.29 11.12 -8.80
C GLY A 252 -11.82 11.17 -7.37
N ARG A 253 -13.03 11.69 -7.11
CA ARG A 253 -13.57 11.87 -5.76
C ARG A 253 -13.51 10.60 -4.89
N THR A 254 -13.86 9.44 -5.44
CA THR A 254 -13.81 8.17 -4.69
C THR A 254 -12.39 7.77 -4.30
N ARG A 255 -11.39 8.18 -5.08
CA ARG A 255 -9.96 7.91 -4.82
C ARG A 255 -9.42 8.89 -3.78
N ASP A 256 -9.82 10.16 -3.87
CA ASP A 256 -9.51 11.17 -2.84
C ASP A 256 -10.09 10.74 -1.48
N GLU A 257 -11.33 10.23 -1.46
CA GLU A 257 -11.99 9.69 -0.26
C GLU A 257 -11.27 8.45 0.27
N ALA A 258 -10.85 7.52 -0.60
CA ALA A 258 -10.08 6.33 -0.21
C ALA A 258 -8.72 6.70 0.41
N TRP A 259 -8.02 7.65 -0.22
CA TRP A 259 -6.76 8.19 0.29
C TRP A 259 -6.96 8.90 1.64
N ALA A 260 -8.00 9.72 1.77
CA ALA A 260 -8.31 10.40 3.02
C ALA A 260 -8.66 9.42 4.16
N ASP A 261 -9.40 8.33 3.87
CA ASP A 261 -9.65 7.26 4.85
C ASP A 261 -8.33 6.60 5.28
N LEU A 262 -7.45 6.28 4.33
CA LEU A 262 -6.12 5.72 4.64
C LEU A 262 -5.29 6.65 5.53
N VAL A 263 -5.22 7.94 5.19
CA VAL A 263 -4.53 8.97 5.98
C VAL A 263 -5.12 9.06 7.38
N SER A 264 -6.45 9.01 7.53
CA SER A 264 -7.12 9.12 8.83
C SER A 264 -6.79 7.99 9.82
N ARG A 265 -6.32 6.85 9.31
CA ARG A 265 -5.94 5.66 10.10
C ARG A 265 -4.54 5.75 10.69
N VAL A 266 -3.76 6.74 10.27
CA VAL A 266 -2.38 6.96 10.68
C VAL A 266 -2.30 8.17 11.60
N GLY A 267 -1.96 7.92 12.86
CA GLY A 267 -1.70 8.97 13.84
C GLY A 267 -0.35 9.64 13.59
N THR A 268 0.72 8.86 13.42
CA THR A 268 2.08 9.38 13.15
C THR A 268 2.78 8.52 12.09
N GLY A 269 3.53 9.15 11.19
CA GLY A 269 4.36 8.45 10.20
C GLY A 269 4.27 9.03 8.80
N LEU A 270 4.50 8.17 7.80
CA LEU A 270 4.64 8.53 6.40
C LEU A 270 3.75 7.64 5.54
N LEU A 271 2.94 8.24 4.69
CA LEU A 271 2.12 7.55 3.70
C LEU A 271 2.63 7.87 2.29
N VAL A 272 2.67 6.85 1.43
CA VAL A 272 3.13 6.96 0.05
C VAL A 272 2.14 6.27 -0.89
N ALA A 273 1.52 7.02 -1.79
CA ALA A 273 0.81 6.46 -2.94
C ALA A 273 1.72 6.47 -4.17
N VAL A 274 1.74 5.37 -4.92
CA VAL A 274 2.53 5.22 -6.16
C VAL A 274 1.65 4.65 -7.24
N ASP A 275 1.29 5.44 -8.26
CA ASP A 275 0.31 5.05 -9.27
C ASP A 275 0.66 5.59 -10.67
N TYR A 276 0.08 4.97 -11.70
CA TYR A 276 -0.07 5.63 -12.98
C TYR A 276 -1.00 6.83 -12.84
N ALA A 277 -0.52 8.00 -13.21
CA ALA A 277 -1.16 9.24 -12.81
C ALA A 277 -0.84 10.41 -13.75
N HIS A 278 -1.53 11.51 -13.49
CA HIS A 278 -1.40 12.76 -14.20
C HIS A 278 -1.76 13.92 -13.29
N VAL A 279 -1.31 15.11 -13.65
CA VAL A 279 -1.63 16.37 -12.97
C VAL A 279 -2.54 17.23 -13.86
N ALA A 280 -3.07 18.33 -13.32
CA ALA A 280 -4.01 19.18 -14.05
C ALA A 280 -3.67 19.55 -15.49
N ARG A 281 -2.42 19.94 -15.73
CA ARG A 281 -1.93 20.34 -17.06
C ARG A 281 -1.67 19.18 -18.03
N GLU A 282 -1.80 17.93 -17.56
CA GLU A 282 -1.51 16.70 -18.31
C GLU A 282 -2.74 15.79 -18.46
N ARG A 283 -3.93 16.25 -18.03
CA ARG A 283 -5.21 15.54 -18.17
C ARG A 283 -5.52 15.21 -19.64
N PRO A 284 -5.66 13.92 -20.00
CA PRO A 284 -5.92 13.52 -21.37
C PRO A 284 -7.40 13.68 -21.70
N GLY A 285 -7.73 14.42 -22.78
CA GLY A 285 -9.12 14.63 -23.19
C GLY A 285 -9.86 13.35 -23.59
N ALA A 286 -9.16 12.27 -23.93
CA ALA A 286 -9.76 10.97 -24.23
C ALA A 286 -9.96 10.09 -22.97
N GLY A 287 -9.57 10.57 -21.79
CA GLY A 287 -9.51 9.75 -20.59
C GLY A 287 -8.37 8.73 -20.62
N THR A 288 -8.33 7.88 -19.59
CA THR A 288 -7.30 6.87 -19.34
C THR A 288 -7.84 5.50 -18.98
N LEU A 289 -9.17 5.35 -18.82
CA LEU A 289 -9.78 4.05 -18.58
C LEU A 289 -9.31 3.04 -19.62
N THR A 290 -8.74 1.94 -19.15
CA THR A 290 -8.25 0.87 -20.00
C THR A 290 -8.40 -0.48 -19.30
N ALA A 291 -8.11 -1.53 -20.05
CA ALA A 291 -8.14 -2.87 -19.51
C ALA A 291 -6.94 -3.70 -19.95
N TYR A 292 -6.66 -4.74 -19.18
CA TYR A 292 -5.64 -5.71 -19.52
C TYR A 292 -6.15 -7.13 -19.37
N ARG A 293 -5.85 -7.94 -20.38
CA ARG A 293 -6.16 -9.36 -20.41
C ARG A 293 -4.89 -10.11 -20.77
N ARG A 294 -4.37 -10.92 -19.84
CA ARG A 294 -3.11 -11.66 -19.99
C ARG A 294 -1.94 -10.74 -20.35
N GLY A 295 -1.85 -9.58 -19.68
CA GLY A 295 -0.80 -8.58 -19.89
C GLY A 295 -0.86 -7.78 -21.18
N VAL A 296 -1.92 -7.94 -21.97
CA VAL A 296 -2.14 -7.16 -23.19
C VAL A 296 -3.22 -6.13 -22.93
N ARG A 297 -2.89 -4.86 -23.22
CA ARG A 297 -3.85 -3.76 -23.18
C ARG A 297 -4.96 -4.00 -24.20
N THR A 298 -6.21 -3.88 -23.79
CA THR A 298 -7.40 -4.18 -24.59
C THR A 298 -8.52 -3.18 -24.33
N GLU A 299 -9.60 -3.28 -25.11
CA GLU A 299 -10.80 -2.45 -24.92
C GLU A 299 -11.49 -2.85 -23.61
N PRO A 300 -11.86 -1.89 -22.75
CA PRO A 300 -12.45 -2.19 -21.46
C PRO A 300 -13.87 -2.74 -21.58
N VAL A 301 -14.10 -3.91 -20.98
CA VAL A 301 -15.41 -4.54 -20.80
C VAL A 301 -15.50 -5.02 -19.35
N PRO A 302 -16.47 -4.56 -18.54
CA PRO A 302 -16.59 -4.94 -17.14
C PRO A 302 -17.30 -6.30 -16.96
N ASP A 303 -16.77 -7.33 -17.63
CA ASP A 303 -17.29 -8.71 -17.59
C ASP A 303 -16.62 -9.58 -16.50
N GLY A 304 -15.73 -8.97 -15.70
CA GLY A 304 -14.95 -9.63 -14.65
C GLY A 304 -13.84 -10.55 -15.17
N THR A 305 -13.47 -10.48 -16.44
CA THR A 305 -12.43 -11.33 -17.05
C THR A 305 -11.15 -10.57 -17.43
N MET A 306 -11.11 -9.28 -17.16
CA MET A 306 -9.97 -8.39 -17.38
C MET A 306 -9.75 -7.50 -16.17
N ASP A 307 -8.52 -7.00 -16.06
CA ASP A 307 -8.18 -5.97 -15.10
C ASP A 307 -8.57 -4.61 -15.67
N LEU A 308 -9.19 -3.75 -14.87
CA LEU A 308 -9.68 -2.43 -15.24
C LEU A 308 -8.98 -1.38 -14.39
N THR A 309 -8.37 -0.40 -15.04
CA THR A 309 -7.63 0.69 -14.39
C THR A 309 -7.86 2.01 -15.12
N ALA A 310 -7.72 3.11 -14.40
CA ALA A 310 -7.60 4.45 -14.98
C ALA A 310 -6.58 5.26 -14.18
N HIS A 311 -5.82 6.12 -14.84
CA HIS A 311 -4.80 6.93 -14.18
C HIS A 311 -5.41 7.82 -13.09
N VAL A 312 -4.64 8.05 -12.01
CA VAL A 312 -5.05 8.87 -10.88
C VAL A 312 -4.78 10.35 -11.17
N ALA A 313 -5.73 11.22 -10.83
CA ALA A 313 -5.52 12.66 -10.79
C ALA A 313 -4.70 12.99 -9.54
N ILE A 314 -3.40 12.73 -9.55
CA ILE A 314 -2.58 12.66 -8.34
C ILE A 314 -2.49 14.01 -7.61
N ASP A 315 -2.69 15.13 -8.33
CA ASP A 315 -2.71 16.47 -7.77
C ASP A 315 -3.96 16.81 -6.93
N THR A 316 -4.94 15.90 -6.85
CA THR A 316 -6.14 16.07 -6.01
C THR A 316 -6.02 15.41 -4.65
N LEU A 317 -5.08 14.47 -4.48
CA LEU A 317 -4.82 13.83 -3.20
C LEU A 317 -4.30 14.85 -2.17
N ASP A 318 -4.73 14.71 -0.92
CA ASP A 318 -4.10 15.42 0.20
C ASP A 318 -2.69 14.85 0.44
N ALA A 319 -1.70 15.49 -0.18
CA ALA A 319 -0.29 15.12 -0.12
C ALA A 319 0.57 16.37 0.08
N ASP A 320 1.68 16.20 0.80
CA ASP A 320 2.62 17.29 1.05
C ASP A 320 3.62 17.42 -0.12
N ASP A 321 4.00 16.28 -0.72
CA ASP A 321 4.88 16.24 -1.88
C ASP A 321 4.27 15.37 -3.00
N VAL A 322 4.40 15.84 -4.24
CA VAL A 322 4.02 15.08 -5.45
C VAL A 322 5.16 15.14 -6.47
N GLY A 323 5.58 13.99 -6.97
CA GLY A 323 6.71 13.90 -7.90
C GLY A 323 6.68 12.67 -8.80
N ARG A 324 7.44 12.70 -9.89
CA ARG A 324 7.63 11.52 -10.75
C ARG A 324 8.57 10.53 -10.06
N GLN A 325 8.27 9.24 -10.16
CA GLN A 325 9.07 8.16 -9.59
C GLN A 325 10.55 8.28 -9.95
N ARG A 326 10.86 8.55 -11.23
CA ARG A 326 12.25 8.68 -11.67
C ARG A 326 13.03 9.76 -10.90
N ASP A 327 12.37 10.84 -10.49
CA ASP A 327 13.00 11.98 -9.84
C ASP A 327 13.09 11.72 -8.34
N VAL A 328 12.02 11.22 -7.72
CA VAL A 328 12.01 10.78 -6.31
C VAL A 328 13.08 9.72 -6.05
N LEU A 329 13.12 8.67 -6.88
CA LEU A 329 14.11 7.59 -6.73
C LEU A 329 15.53 8.10 -6.98
N ARG A 330 15.72 9.04 -7.92
CA ARG A 330 17.02 9.68 -8.08
C ARG A 330 17.41 10.47 -6.84
N ASP A 331 16.50 11.19 -6.22
CA ASP A 331 16.85 11.90 -4.99
C ASP A 331 17.24 10.90 -3.88
N LEU A 332 16.62 9.72 -3.85
CA LEU A 332 16.94 8.61 -2.94
C LEU A 332 18.20 7.80 -3.31
N GLY A 333 18.94 8.24 -4.34
CA GLY A 333 20.22 7.66 -4.72
C GLY A 333 20.16 6.50 -5.71
N VAL A 334 18.99 6.21 -6.30
CA VAL A 334 18.86 5.25 -7.41
C VAL A 334 19.48 5.84 -8.66
N ARG A 335 20.41 5.12 -9.30
CA ARG A 335 21.21 5.66 -10.41
C ARG A 335 21.31 4.73 -11.61
N GLY A 336 21.19 3.42 -11.42
CA GLY A 336 21.34 2.44 -12.52
C GLY A 336 22.73 2.46 -13.16
N ARG A 337 23.77 2.79 -12.39
CA ARG A 337 25.14 2.89 -12.90
C ARG A 337 25.76 1.50 -13.04
N THR A 338 26.27 1.20 -14.23
CA THR A 338 27.02 -0.04 -14.47
C THR A 338 28.21 -0.16 -13.51
N PRO A 339 28.40 -1.31 -12.84
CA PRO A 339 29.54 -1.51 -11.96
C PRO A 339 30.88 -1.42 -12.72
N PRO A 340 31.98 -1.03 -12.05
CA PRO A 340 33.30 -0.97 -12.68
C PRO A 340 33.73 -2.34 -13.23
N HIS A 341 34.18 -2.39 -14.48
CA HIS A 341 34.57 -3.64 -15.14
C HIS A 341 35.73 -4.37 -14.42
N ALA A 342 36.58 -3.65 -13.66
CA ALA A 342 37.63 -4.27 -12.86
C ALA A 342 37.09 -5.27 -11.83
N LEU A 343 35.86 -5.05 -11.33
CA LEU A 343 35.20 -5.97 -10.39
C LEU A 343 34.95 -7.34 -11.03
N ALA A 344 34.74 -7.42 -12.35
CA ALA A 344 34.56 -8.70 -13.05
C ALA A 344 35.81 -9.59 -12.99
N ALA A 345 37.00 -9.02 -12.75
CA ALA A 345 38.23 -9.77 -12.59
C ALA A 345 38.52 -10.13 -11.12
N THR A 346 38.16 -9.27 -10.16
CA THR A 346 38.48 -9.46 -8.74
C THR A 346 37.39 -10.17 -7.95
N ASP A 347 36.13 -9.94 -8.32
CA ASP A 347 34.94 -10.59 -7.75
C ASP A 347 33.86 -10.74 -8.84
N PRO A 348 33.96 -11.79 -9.68
CA PRO A 348 33.02 -12.00 -10.78
C PRO A 348 31.56 -12.11 -10.33
N LEU A 349 31.30 -12.73 -9.17
CA LEU A 349 29.94 -12.91 -8.66
C LEU A 349 29.38 -11.59 -8.10
N GLY A 350 30.20 -10.81 -7.39
CA GLY A 350 29.84 -9.46 -6.95
C GLY A 350 29.57 -8.53 -8.14
N TYR A 351 30.34 -8.64 -9.23
CA TYR A 351 30.07 -7.90 -10.45
C TYR A 351 28.70 -8.24 -11.05
N LEU A 352 28.35 -9.52 -11.15
CA LEU A 352 27.05 -9.95 -11.68
C LEU A 352 25.89 -9.44 -10.82
N ARG A 353 25.99 -9.54 -9.49
CA ARG A 353 24.97 -9.00 -8.56
C ARG A 353 24.82 -7.49 -8.71
N ALA A 354 25.94 -6.77 -8.80
CA ALA A 354 25.93 -5.32 -8.99
C ALA A 354 25.34 -4.91 -10.35
N LEU A 355 25.57 -5.71 -11.40
CA LEU A 355 25.02 -5.47 -12.73
C LEU A 355 23.50 -5.69 -12.76
N GLU A 356 23.03 -6.77 -12.14
CA GLU A 356 21.59 -7.06 -11.99
C GLU A 356 20.88 -5.93 -11.23
N ARG A 357 21.46 -5.49 -10.11
CA ARG A 357 20.95 -4.32 -9.37
C ARG A 357 20.93 -3.06 -10.23
N ALA A 358 22.01 -2.78 -10.97
CA ALA A 358 22.06 -1.59 -11.84
C ALA A 358 20.98 -1.62 -12.93
N ALA A 359 20.67 -2.80 -13.49
CA ALA A 359 19.58 -2.96 -14.45
C ALA A 359 18.20 -2.71 -13.83
N ALA A 360 17.95 -3.26 -12.63
CA ALA A 360 16.71 -3.02 -11.89
C ALA A 360 16.52 -1.53 -11.53
N GLU A 361 17.57 -0.88 -11.03
CA GLU A 361 17.57 0.56 -10.77
C GLU A 361 17.27 1.38 -12.04
N ALA A 362 17.88 1.00 -13.17
CA ALA A 362 17.66 1.67 -14.44
C ALA A 362 16.20 1.53 -14.92
N GLU A 363 15.58 0.35 -14.76
CA GLU A 363 14.19 0.11 -15.13
C GLU A 363 13.21 0.95 -14.28
N LEU A 364 13.46 1.04 -12.96
CA LEU A 364 12.64 1.87 -12.06
C LEU A 364 12.61 3.36 -12.42
N ILE A 365 13.67 3.88 -13.03
CA ILE A 365 13.79 5.29 -13.43
C ILE A 365 13.60 5.53 -14.94
N ARG A 366 13.30 4.46 -15.70
CA ARG A 366 13.22 4.49 -17.16
C ARG A 366 11.97 5.26 -17.64
N PRO A 367 12.12 6.26 -18.54
CA PRO A 367 10.98 6.85 -19.22
C PRO A 367 10.22 5.89 -20.14
N GLY A 368 8.90 6.04 -20.23
CA GLY A 368 8.03 5.09 -20.94
C GLY A 368 7.90 3.75 -20.21
N GLY A 369 8.09 3.74 -18.89
CA GLY A 369 8.15 2.57 -18.03
C GLY A 369 7.83 2.93 -16.59
N PHE A 370 8.40 2.19 -15.62
CA PHE A 370 8.16 2.47 -14.19
C PHE A 370 8.59 3.88 -13.77
N GLY A 371 9.54 4.51 -14.46
CA GLY A 371 9.96 5.89 -14.17
C GLY A 371 8.86 6.94 -14.39
N ASP A 372 7.75 6.58 -15.05
CA ASP A 372 6.63 7.49 -15.33
C ASP A 372 5.55 7.48 -14.24
N PHE A 373 5.62 6.57 -13.27
CA PHE A 373 4.75 6.57 -12.10
C PHE A 373 4.84 7.90 -11.36
N TRP A 374 3.75 8.27 -10.68
CA TRP A 374 3.76 9.39 -9.74
C TRP A 374 3.78 8.88 -8.32
N TRP A 375 4.41 9.67 -7.46
CA TRP A 375 4.44 9.49 -6.03
C TRP A 375 3.69 10.66 -5.40
N ALA A 376 2.79 10.35 -4.47
CA ALA A 376 2.21 11.31 -3.54
C ALA A 376 2.62 10.90 -2.12
N VAL A 377 3.24 11.83 -1.39
CA VAL A 377 3.77 11.59 -0.05
C VAL A 377 3.03 12.47 0.95
N LYS A 378 2.52 11.87 2.02
CA LYS A 378 1.84 12.56 3.13
C LYS A 378 2.52 12.21 4.45
N ARG A 379 2.78 13.23 5.25
CA ARG A 379 3.28 13.08 6.62
C ARG A 379 2.11 13.19 7.58
N ALA A 380 1.87 12.11 8.33
CA ALA A 380 0.95 12.15 9.45
C ALA A 380 1.70 12.79 10.63
N PRO A 381 1.27 13.96 11.11
CA PRO A 381 2.02 14.71 12.10
C PRO A 381 2.27 13.88 13.36
N GLY A 382 3.50 13.90 13.85
CA GLY A 382 3.83 13.43 15.20
C GLY A 382 2.84 14.05 16.18
N GLY A 383 2.18 13.24 17.00
CA GLY A 383 1.25 13.73 18.01
C GLY A 383 2.01 14.54 19.06
N ASP A 384 2.23 15.83 18.80
CA ASP A 384 2.45 16.80 19.85
C ASP A 384 1.08 17.08 20.47
N VAL A 385 0.84 16.39 21.59
CA VAL A 385 -0.25 16.71 22.51
C VAL A 385 -0.07 18.17 22.92
N ALA A 386 -1.04 19.00 22.52
CA ALA A 386 -1.16 20.40 22.92
C ALA A 386 -1.31 20.57 24.44
#